data_AF-A0A6G3S8J0-F1
#
_entry.id   AF-A0A6G3S8J0-F1
#
_cell.length_a   1.000
_cell.length_b   1.000
_cell.length_c   1.000
_cell.angle_alpha   90.00
_cell.angle_beta   90.00
_cell.angle_gamma   90.00
#
_symmetry.space_group_name_H-M   'P 1'
#
loop_
_entity.id
_entity.type
_entity.pdbx_description
1 polymer ?
#
loop_
_entity_poly.entity_id
_entity_poly.type
_entity_poly.pdbx_seq_one_letter_code
_entity_poly.pdbx_strand_id
1 'polypeptide(L)'
;VSEYLDGRSLPVRHGVHGRADDPALLMPHPDVLRRALHRPGAPATHAVLIGSTPAELAAARALRLPFIGYAASLRDALQLEGGGPVVQDLDLLTDVVRNRS
;
A
#
# COMPACT_ATOMS: atom_id res chain seq x y z
N VAL A 1 5.95 0.24 -17.42
CA VAL A 1 6.03 0.11 -15.94
C VAL A 1 7.45 -0.25 -15.50
N SER A 2 8.09 -1.32 -16.03
CA SER A 2 9.50 -1.63 -15.73
C SER A 2 10.43 -0.43 -15.95
N GLU A 3 10.41 0.16 -17.15
CA GLU A 3 11.27 1.31 -17.49
C GLU A 3 11.11 2.52 -16.54
N TYR A 4 9.90 2.79 -16.06
CA TYR A 4 9.63 3.87 -15.09
C TYR A 4 10.20 3.57 -13.70
N LEU A 5 10.20 2.30 -13.29
CA LEU A 5 10.74 1.84 -12.01
C LEU A 5 12.26 1.70 -12.07
N ASP A 6 12.78 1.20 -13.18
CA ASP A 6 14.20 1.05 -13.47
C ASP A 6 14.88 2.43 -13.50
N GLY A 7 14.26 3.42 -14.16
CA GLY A 7 14.71 4.82 -14.14
C GLY A 7 14.69 5.48 -12.75
N ARG A 8 14.03 4.88 -11.76
CA ARG A 8 14.02 5.32 -10.35
C ARG A 8 14.83 4.44 -9.42
N SER A 9 15.53 3.44 -9.95
CA SER A 9 16.28 2.46 -9.14
C SER A 9 15.42 1.77 -8.07
N LEU A 10 14.16 1.44 -8.40
CA LEU A 10 13.22 0.76 -7.51
C LEU A 10 13.02 -0.70 -7.96
N PRO A 11 13.87 -1.65 -7.53
CA PRO A 11 13.75 -3.04 -7.96
C PRO A 11 12.56 -3.74 -7.29
N VAL A 12 11.52 -4.04 -8.07
CA VAL A 12 10.33 -4.75 -7.58
C VAL A 12 10.49 -6.26 -7.77
N ARG A 13 11.05 -6.92 -6.75
CA ARG A 13 11.28 -8.38 -6.75
C ARG A 13 10.00 -9.20 -6.65
N HIS A 14 8.98 -8.60 -6.07
CA HIS A 14 7.75 -9.28 -5.68
C HIS A 14 6.57 -8.99 -6.62
N GLY A 15 6.83 -8.50 -7.83
CA GLY A 15 5.81 -8.29 -8.86
C GLY A 15 5.08 -6.95 -8.73
N VAL A 16 4.45 -6.54 -9.83
CA VAL A 16 3.67 -5.29 -9.91
C VAL A 16 2.23 -5.64 -10.28
N HIS A 17 1.28 -5.13 -9.50
CA HIS A 17 -0.14 -5.32 -9.73
C HIS A 17 -0.79 -3.99 -10.07
N GLY A 18 -1.16 -3.83 -11.34
CA GLY A 18 -1.80 -2.63 -11.86
C GLY A 18 -3.33 -2.73 -11.90
N ARG A 19 -3.93 -1.75 -12.59
CA ARG A 19 -5.37 -1.70 -12.88
C ARG A 19 -5.79 -2.93 -13.69
N ALA A 20 -6.99 -3.44 -13.42
CA ALA A 20 -7.64 -4.42 -14.28
C ALA A 20 -8.33 -3.72 -15.46
N ASP A 21 -8.70 -4.49 -16.48
CA ASP A 21 -9.43 -3.96 -17.65
C ASP A 21 -10.83 -3.47 -17.28
N ASP A 22 -11.47 -4.08 -16.27
CA ASP A 22 -12.74 -3.64 -15.72
C ASP A 22 -12.54 -2.43 -14.77
N PRO A 23 -13.06 -1.24 -15.12
CA PRO A 23 -12.96 -0.05 -14.27
C PRO A 23 -13.64 -0.21 -12.90
N ALA A 24 -14.62 -1.10 -12.77
CA ALA A 24 -15.30 -1.38 -11.50
C ALA A 24 -14.36 -2.03 -10.47
N LEU A 25 -13.21 -2.56 -10.91
CA LEU A 25 -12.20 -3.19 -10.06
C LEU A 25 -11.11 -2.23 -9.58
N LEU A 26 -11.20 -0.94 -9.91
CA LEU A 26 -10.34 0.08 -9.33
C LEU A 26 -10.63 0.28 -7.84
N MET A 27 -9.61 0.70 -7.10
CA MET A 27 -9.82 1.13 -5.71
C MET A 27 -10.94 2.18 -5.66
N PRO A 28 -11.90 2.06 -4.73
CA PRO A 28 -11.82 1.32 -3.46
C PRO A 28 -12.11 -0.19 -3.54
N HIS A 29 -12.41 -0.73 -4.72
CA HIS A 29 -12.53 -2.18 -4.86
C HIS A 29 -11.19 -2.88 -4.52
N PRO A 30 -11.19 -3.91 -3.65
CA PRO A 30 -9.95 -4.47 -3.10
C PRO A 30 -9.27 -5.52 -3.99
N ASP A 31 -9.72 -5.69 -5.23
CA ASP A 31 -9.27 -6.73 -6.15
C ASP A 31 -7.76 -6.66 -6.44
N VAL A 32 -7.20 -5.47 -6.65
CA VAL A 32 -5.75 -5.33 -6.84
C VAL A 32 -4.95 -5.80 -5.62
N LEU A 33 -5.45 -5.55 -4.41
CA LEU A 33 -4.82 -6.02 -3.18
C LEU A 33 -4.95 -7.54 -3.03
N ARG A 34 -6.10 -8.12 -3.40
CA ARG A 34 -6.27 -9.58 -3.42
C ARG A 34 -5.28 -10.25 -4.36
N ARG A 35 -5.10 -9.72 -5.58
CA ARG A 35 -4.11 -10.24 -6.53
C ARG A 35 -2.68 -10.13 -5.99
N ALA A 36 -2.36 -9.02 -5.31
CA ALA A 36 -1.04 -8.82 -4.73
C ALA A 36 -0.76 -9.75 -3.53
N LEU A 37 -1.78 -10.02 -2.72
CA LEU A 37 -1.68 -10.89 -1.54
C LEU A 37 -1.82 -12.38 -1.87
N HIS A 38 -2.47 -12.75 -2.98
CA HIS A 38 -2.67 -14.13 -3.41
C HIS A 38 -1.38 -14.70 -4.02
N ARG A 39 -0.36 -14.86 -3.17
CA ARG A 39 0.89 -15.53 -3.47
C ARG A 39 1.02 -16.81 -2.64
N PRO A 40 1.32 -17.96 -3.25
CA PRO A 40 1.57 -19.19 -2.51
C PRO A 40 2.69 -18.98 -1.48
N GLY A 41 2.41 -19.28 -0.20
CA GLY A 41 3.40 -19.27 0.88
C GLY A 41 3.46 -18.03 1.78
N ALA A 42 2.65 -16.98 1.54
CA ALA A 42 2.59 -15.81 2.44
C ALA A 42 1.18 -15.66 3.05
N PRO A 43 1.01 -15.82 4.38
CA PRO A 43 -0.26 -15.56 5.02
C PRO A 43 -0.60 -14.06 4.92
N ALA A 44 -1.80 -13.72 4.45
CA ALA A 44 -2.25 -12.32 4.37
C ALA A 44 -2.22 -11.58 5.71
N THR A 45 -2.17 -12.31 6.83
CA THR A 45 -2.03 -11.79 8.20
C THR A 45 -0.69 -11.11 8.49
N HIS A 46 0.32 -11.24 7.62
CA HIS A 46 1.66 -10.63 7.78
C HIS A 46 1.92 -9.48 6.80
N ALA A 47 0.87 -8.94 6.17
CA ALA A 47 1.00 -7.84 5.22
C ALA A 47 0.46 -6.53 5.80
N VAL A 48 0.96 -5.40 5.27
CA VAL A 48 0.51 -4.03 5.54
C VAL A 48 0.45 -3.28 4.22
N LEU A 49 -0.58 -2.45 4.02
CA LEU A 49 -0.61 -1.50 2.91
C LEU A 49 -0.04 -0.17 3.37
N ILE A 50 0.94 0.34 2.63
CA ILE A 50 1.37 1.74 2.71
C ILE A 50 0.68 2.48 1.56
N GLY A 51 -0.15 3.46 1.87
CA GLY A 51 -0.94 4.19 0.86
C GLY A 51 -1.17 5.65 1.25
N SER A 52 -1.67 6.45 0.33
CA SER A 52 -1.82 7.91 0.50
C SER A 52 -3.21 8.42 0.16
N THR A 53 -4.16 7.53 -0.15
CA THR A 53 -5.50 7.91 -0.60
C THR A 53 -6.62 7.24 0.19
N PRO A 54 -7.81 7.88 0.32
CA PRO A 54 -8.98 7.26 0.93
C PRO A 54 -9.45 5.98 0.21
N ALA A 55 -9.24 5.89 -1.12
CA ALA A 55 -9.60 4.72 -1.89
C ALA A 55 -8.74 3.50 -1.53
N GLU A 56 -7.43 3.70 -1.32
CA GLU A 56 -6.52 2.67 -0.81
C GLU A 56 -6.90 2.23 0.60
N LEU A 57 -7.20 3.18 1.48
CA LEU A 57 -7.65 2.89 2.85
C LEU A 57 -8.95 2.07 2.86
N ALA A 58 -9.93 2.44 2.04
CA ALA A 58 -11.18 1.68 1.91
C ALA A 58 -10.94 0.25 1.42
N ALA A 59 -10.06 0.07 0.42
CA ALA A 59 -9.66 -1.24 -0.08
C ALA A 59 -8.96 -2.09 1.00
N ALA A 60 -8.04 -1.49 1.76
CA ALA A 60 -7.37 -2.18 2.88
C ALA A 60 -8.37 -2.61 3.96
N ARG A 61 -9.30 -1.73 4.34
CA ARG A 61 -10.37 -2.03 5.30
C ARG A 61 -11.25 -3.20 4.85
N ALA A 62 -11.61 -3.24 3.57
CA ALA A 62 -12.40 -4.34 3.02
C ALA A 62 -11.72 -5.72 3.16
N LEU A 63 -10.39 -5.75 3.26
CA LEU A 63 -9.60 -6.97 3.49
C LEU A 63 -9.11 -7.13 4.93
N ARG A 64 -9.45 -6.20 5.84
CA ARG A 64 -8.89 -6.10 7.20
C ARG A 64 -7.35 -6.08 7.20
N LEU A 65 -6.77 -5.49 6.17
CA LEU A 65 -5.33 -5.34 6.03
C LEU A 65 -4.89 -4.13 6.86
N PRO A 66 -3.86 -4.25 7.73
CA PRO A 66 -3.23 -3.11 8.37
C PRO A 66 -2.85 -2.03 7.34
N PHE A 67 -3.01 -0.76 7.72
CA PHE A 67 -2.74 0.38 6.84
C PHE A 67 -1.82 1.38 7.54
N ILE A 68 -0.84 1.89 6.80
CA ILE A 68 -0.01 3.02 7.19
C ILE A 68 -0.21 4.10 6.12
N GLY A 69 -0.68 5.27 6.56
CA GLY A 69 -0.88 6.40 5.67
C GLY A 69 0.43 7.13 5.38
N TYR A 70 0.61 7.59 4.15
CA TYR A 70 1.59 8.61 3.80
C TYR A 70 0.86 9.89 3.38
N ALA A 71 1.20 11.02 4.00
CA ALA A 71 0.59 12.30 3.70
C ALA A 71 1.61 13.44 3.76
N ALA A 72 1.81 14.13 2.65
CA ALA A 72 2.69 15.30 2.57
C ALA A 72 2.08 16.57 3.20
N SER A 73 0.79 16.55 3.51
CA SER A 73 0.08 17.68 4.13
C SER A 73 -0.88 17.21 5.23
N LEU A 74 -1.20 18.11 6.16
CA LEU A 74 -2.22 17.84 7.19
C LEU A 74 -3.59 17.54 6.55
N ARG A 75 -3.94 18.24 5.47
CA ARG A 75 -5.20 18.01 4.74
C ARG A 75 -5.29 16.57 4.28
N ASP A 76 -4.24 16.04 3.68
CA ASP A 76 -4.22 14.65 3.18
C ASP A 76 -4.22 13.66 4.36
N ALA A 77 -3.53 13.98 5.45
CA ALA A 77 -3.52 13.14 6.65
C ALA A 77 -4.92 12.99 7.27
N LEU A 78 -5.71 14.07 7.32
CA LEU A 78 -7.09 14.05 7.79
C LEU A 78 -7.97 13.10 6.96
N GLN A 79 -7.68 12.95 5.66
CA GLN A 79 -8.43 12.03 4.78
C GLN A 79 -8.14 10.54 5.09
N LEU A 80 -7.07 10.25 5.82
CA LEU A 80 -6.63 8.89 6.16
C LEU A 80 -6.93 8.53 7.62
N GLU A 81 -7.63 9.39 8.35
CA GLU A 81 -7.96 9.17 9.76
C GLU A 81 -8.74 7.86 9.99
N GLY A 82 -8.43 7.24 11.13
CA GLY A 82 -8.98 5.93 11.51
C GLY A 82 -8.45 4.75 10.68
N GLY A 83 -7.45 4.96 9.80
CA GLY A 83 -6.80 3.88 9.06
C GLY A 83 -5.59 3.27 9.77
N GLY A 84 -4.96 4.02 10.67
CA GLY A 84 -3.71 3.67 11.32
C GLY A 84 -2.81 4.91 11.45
N PRO A 85 -1.53 4.73 11.80
CA PRO A 85 -0.56 5.82 11.80
C PRO A 85 -0.42 6.44 10.39
N VAL A 86 -0.25 7.76 10.34
CA VAL A 86 0.06 8.50 9.12
C VAL A 86 1.42 9.14 9.28
N VAL A 87 2.34 8.86 8.35
CA VAL A 87 3.68 9.42 8.31
C VAL A 87 3.79 10.47 7.20
N GLN A 88 4.67 11.43 7.39
CA GLN A 88 4.99 12.43 6.36
C GLN A 88 6.31 12.12 5.65
N ASP A 89 7.05 11.12 6.16
CA ASP A 89 8.34 10.67 5.66
C ASP A 89 8.42 9.14 5.79
N LEU A 90 8.84 8.47 4.72
CA LEU A 90 8.99 7.01 4.67
C LEU A 90 10.30 6.54 5.31
N ASP A 91 11.28 7.42 5.54
CA ASP A 91 12.52 7.07 6.23
C ASP A 91 12.23 6.59 7.66
N LEU A 92 11.22 7.18 8.31
CA LEU A 92 10.73 6.74 9.62
C LEU A 92 10.29 5.27 9.64
N LEU A 93 9.65 4.80 8.56
CA LEU A 93 9.24 3.39 8.45
C LEU A 93 10.46 2.49 8.23
N THR A 94 11.42 2.97 7.45
CA THR A 94 12.65 2.23 7.16
C THR A 94 13.49 2.01 8.42
N ASP A 95 13.62 3.04 9.26
CA ASP A 95 14.32 2.94 10.54
C ASP A 95 13.68 1.94 11.49
N VAL A 96 12.35 1.95 11.59
CA VAL A 96 11.61 1.01 12.44
C VAL A 96 11.81 -0.44 12.00
N VAL A 97 11.78 -0.71 10.69
CA VAL A 97 11.98 -2.06 10.16
C VAL A 97 13.42 -2.53 10.36
N ARG A 98 14.41 -1.64 10.15
CA ARG A 98 15.83 -1.96 10.32
C ARG A 98 16.22 -2.18 11.78
N ASN A 99 15.66 -1.42 12.71
CA ASN A 99 15.97 -1.51 14.14
C ASN A 99 15.21 -2.62 14.88
N ARG A 100 14.32 -3.35 14.19
CA ARG A 100 13.62 -4.53 14.73
C ARG A 100 14.24 -5.86 14.29
N SER A 101 15.35 -5.81 13.53
CA SER A 101 16.10 -6.96 13.04
C SER A 101 17.28 -7.30 13.95
#